data_AF-A0A382C7D0-F1
#
_entry.id   AF-A0A382C7D0-F1
#
_cell.length_a   1.000
_cell.length_b   1.000
_cell.length_c   1.000
_cell.angle_alpha   90.00
_cell.angle_beta   90.00
_cell.angle_gamma   90.00
#
_symmetry.space_group_name_H-M   'P 1'
#
loop_
_entity.id
_entity.type
_entity.pdbx_description
1 polymer ?
#
loop_
_entity_poly.entity_id
_entity_poly.type
_entity_poly.pdbx_seq_one_letter_code
_entity_poly.pdbx_strand_id
1 'polypeptide(L)'
;MLQRAALDSGDSSRRSKEEPMAEWDSDGTTWDSTPAAESTDSGSEMLLVGSKTRAALKAHGCNVGGDALEALNEVVHWFVEQGASRAVANGRKTVRGHDFMVK
;
A
#
# COMPACT_ATOMS: atom_id res chain seq x y z
N MET A 1 -65.48 -53.23 13.32
CA MET A 1 -65.53 -51.76 13.32
C MET A 1 -64.34 -51.23 14.12
N LEU A 2 -63.37 -50.67 13.40
CA LEU A 2 -62.30 -49.73 13.78
C LEU A 2 -61.86 -49.61 15.26
N GLN A 3 -60.66 -50.12 15.56
CA GLN A 3 -59.82 -49.63 16.66
C GLN A 3 -58.65 -48.79 16.12
N ARG A 4 -58.34 -47.71 16.86
CA ARG A 4 -57.35 -46.66 16.60
C ARG A 4 -55.91 -47.10 16.96
N ALA A 5 -54.96 -46.32 16.45
CA ALA A 5 -53.63 -45.98 17.00
C ALA A 5 -52.38 -46.72 16.45
N ALA A 6 -51.48 -45.92 15.86
CA ALA A 6 -50.01 -46.04 15.82
C ALA A 6 -49.52 -44.65 15.34
N LEU A 7 -48.99 -43.74 16.16
CA LEU A 7 -47.75 -43.74 16.96
C LEU A 7 -46.52 -44.22 16.18
N ASP A 8 -45.89 -43.23 15.53
CA ASP A 8 -44.48 -42.85 15.68
C ASP A 8 -43.48 -43.99 15.97
N SER A 9 -42.67 -44.31 14.96
CA SER A 9 -41.38 -44.99 15.18
C SER A 9 -40.34 -44.42 14.22
N GLY A 10 -39.25 -43.96 14.84
CA GLY A 10 -38.27 -43.06 14.26
C GLY A 10 -37.44 -43.67 13.13
N ASP A 11 -37.24 -42.86 12.09
CA ASP A 11 -36.16 -43.03 11.14
C ASP A 11 -34.83 -42.71 11.84
N SER A 12 -34.21 -43.78 12.32
CA SER A 12 -32.92 -43.79 12.99
C SER A 12 -31.81 -43.66 11.96
N SER A 13 -31.64 -42.47 11.39
CA SER A 13 -30.48 -42.14 10.56
C SER A 13 -29.98 -40.73 10.86
N ARG A 14 -29.74 -40.46 12.14
CA ARG A 14 -28.92 -39.33 12.57
C ARG A 14 -27.57 -39.85 13.08
N ARG A 15 -26.56 -39.62 12.24
CA ARG A 15 -25.31 -38.97 12.62
C ARG A 15 -24.45 -39.72 13.64
N SER A 16 -23.62 -40.60 13.11
CA SER A 16 -22.33 -40.96 13.71
C SER A 16 -21.24 -40.80 12.65
N LYS A 17 -20.83 -39.56 12.45
CA LYS A 17 -19.44 -39.24 12.11
C LYS A 17 -18.97 -38.25 13.14
N GLU A 18 -17.93 -38.67 13.83
CA GLU A 18 -17.21 -38.02 14.90
C GLU A 18 -17.01 -36.54 14.57
N GLU A 19 -17.48 -35.67 15.47
CA GLU A 19 -17.11 -34.26 15.44
C GLU A 19 -15.70 -34.19 16.02
N PRO A 20 -14.66 -33.87 15.24
CA PRO A 20 -13.42 -33.44 15.87
C PRO A 20 -13.75 -32.14 16.60
N MET A 21 -13.60 -32.15 17.92
CA MET A 21 -13.48 -30.95 18.74
C MET A 21 -12.37 -30.07 18.14
N ALA A 22 -12.76 -29.15 17.26
CA ALA A 22 -11.96 -28.00 16.88
C ALA A 22 -12.51 -26.81 17.68
N GLU A 23 -12.26 -26.85 18.98
CA GLU A 23 -12.39 -25.69 19.85
C GLU A 23 -11.07 -24.91 19.74
N TRP A 24 -11.02 -24.03 18.74
CA TRP A 24 -10.11 -22.88 18.67
C TRP A 24 -10.84 -21.81 17.89
N ASP A 25 -11.50 -20.92 18.62
CA ASP A 25 -11.98 -19.65 18.10
C ASP A 25 -10.78 -18.83 17.61
N SER A 26 -10.59 -18.78 16.29
CA SER A 26 -9.93 -17.68 15.62
C SER A 26 -10.52 -17.61 14.23
N ASP A 27 -11.21 -16.50 14.01
CA ASP A 27 -11.48 -15.85 12.74
C ASP A 27 -10.18 -15.59 11.97
N GLY A 28 -9.54 -16.67 11.54
CA GLY A 28 -8.44 -16.70 10.60
C GLY A 28 -8.94 -16.30 9.23
N THR A 29 -9.21 -15.02 9.05
CA THR A 29 -9.12 -14.38 7.74
C THR A 29 -7.70 -14.66 7.27
N THR A 30 -7.55 -15.69 6.45
CA THR A 30 -6.36 -15.89 5.65
C THR A 30 -6.28 -14.67 4.75
N TRP A 31 -5.50 -13.68 5.18
CA TRP A 31 -5.04 -12.61 4.32
C TRP A 31 -4.13 -13.28 3.30
N ASP A 32 -4.73 -13.82 2.23
CA ASP A 32 -4.03 -14.11 0.99
C ASP A 32 -3.49 -12.76 0.53
N SER A 33 -2.30 -12.44 1.01
CA SER A 33 -1.53 -11.30 0.57
C SER A 33 -0.94 -11.70 -0.77
N THR A 34 -1.80 -11.89 -1.76
CA THR A 34 -1.36 -11.81 -3.15
C THR A 34 -0.75 -10.42 -3.27
N PRO A 35 0.56 -10.27 -3.52
CA PRO A 35 1.14 -8.95 -3.67
C PRO A 35 0.41 -8.31 -4.85
N ALA A 36 -0.35 -7.26 -4.54
CA ALA A 36 -1.00 -6.45 -5.56
C ALA A 36 0.09 -6.08 -6.57
N ALA A 37 -0.12 -6.48 -7.82
CA ALA A 37 0.84 -6.29 -8.90
C ALA A 37 1.37 -4.86 -8.82
N GLU A 38 2.66 -4.74 -8.49
CA GLU A 38 3.36 -3.46 -8.43
C GLU A 38 3.25 -2.87 -9.83
N SER A 39 2.41 -1.85 -9.96
CA SER A 39 2.31 -1.09 -11.20
C SER A 39 3.64 -0.37 -11.32
N THR A 40 4.50 -0.92 -12.16
CA THR A 40 5.77 -0.31 -12.53
C THR A 40 5.43 0.88 -13.42
N ASP A 41 5.00 1.96 -12.76
CA ASP A 41 4.89 3.26 -13.38
C ASP A 41 6.29 3.62 -13.86
N SER A 42 6.45 3.78 -15.18
CA SER A 42 7.74 4.08 -15.83
C SER A 42 8.22 5.51 -15.54
N GLY A 43 7.62 6.20 -14.57
CA GLY A 43 8.07 7.46 -14.02
C GLY A 43 9.26 7.29 -13.09
N SER A 44 10.18 8.26 -13.10
CA SER A 44 11.26 8.31 -12.12
C SER A 44 10.68 8.31 -10.70
N GLU A 45 11.33 7.58 -9.77
CA GLU A 45 10.87 7.45 -8.39
C GLU A 45 10.48 8.80 -7.78
N MET A 46 9.33 8.88 -7.11
CA MET A 46 8.86 10.12 -6.50
C MET A 46 9.68 10.45 -5.24
N LEU A 47 10.56 11.45 -5.34
CA LEU A 47 11.42 11.92 -4.23
C LEU A 47 10.74 12.90 -3.28
N LEU A 48 9.52 13.33 -3.61
CA LEU A 48 8.74 14.30 -2.85
C LEU A 48 7.47 13.69 -2.26
N VAL A 49 7.01 14.25 -1.14
CA VAL A 49 5.73 13.87 -0.55
C VAL A 49 4.62 14.64 -1.27
N GLY A 50 3.87 13.96 -2.13
CA GLY A 50 2.84 14.58 -2.96
C GLY A 50 1.84 15.43 -2.18
N SER A 51 1.32 14.91 -1.06
CA SER A 51 0.34 15.63 -0.21
C SER A 51 0.88 16.93 0.38
N LYS A 52 2.14 16.95 0.83
CA LYS A 52 2.77 18.14 1.40
C LYS A 52 3.05 19.18 0.32
N THR A 53 3.53 18.72 -0.82
CA THR A 53 3.86 19.58 -1.96
C THR A 53 2.60 20.23 -2.53
N ARG A 54 1.52 19.47 -2.71
CA ARG A 54 0.21 20.02 -3.11
C ARG A 54 -0.33 21.03 -2.10
N ALA A 55 -0.20 20.75 -0.81
CA ALA A 55 -0.65 21.68 0.24
C ALA A 55 0.14 22.99 0.21
N ALA A 56 1.46 22.93 0.02
CA ALA A 56 2.32 24.10 -0.09
C ALA A 56 1.93 24.97 -1.30
N LEU A 57 1.69 24.35 -2.46
CA LEU A 57 1.23 25.09 -3.66
C LEU A 57 -0.14 25.74 -3.42
N LYS A 58 -1.11 25.01 -2.87
CA LYS A 58 -2.44 25.55 -2.56
C LYS A 58 -2.41 26.71 -1.56
N ALA A 59 -1.44 26.77 -0.66
CA ALA A 59 -1.28 27.89 0.27
C ALA A 59 -1.00 29.23 -0.45
N HIS A 60 -0.54 29.19 -1.70
CA HIS A 60 -0.38 30.37 -2.56
C HIS A 60 -1.65 30.73 -3.34
N GLY A 61 -2.78 30.04 -3.09
CA GLY A 61 -4.05 30.29 -3.77
C GLY A 61 -4.12 29.74 -5.20
N CYS A 62 -3.20 28.87 -5.60
CA CYS A 62 -3.21 28.23 -6.92
C CYS A 62 -3.78 26.81 -6.89
N ASN A 63 -4.42 26.43 -7.99
CA ASN A 63 -4.77 25.03 -8.26
C ASN A 63 -3.54 24.29 -8.77
N VAL A 64 -3.44 23.00 -8.43
CA VAL A 64 -2.31 22.16 -8.82
C VAL A 64 -2.77 21.23 -9.95
N GLY A 65 -2.12 21.30 -11.10
CA GLY A 65 -2.34 20.39 -12.23
C GLY A 65 -1.99 18.94 -11.87
N GLY A 66 -2.55 17.98 -12.61
CA GLY A 66 -2.27 16.55 -12.40
C GLY A 66 -0.81 16.17 -12.65
N ASP A 67 -0.21 16.84 -13.64
CA ASP A 67 1.18 16.70 -14.13
C ASP A 67 2.22 17.46 -13.29
N ALA A 68 1.79 18.45 -12.50
CA ALA A 68 2.71 19.37 -11.82
C ALA A 68 3.69 18.68 -10.86
N LEU A 69 3.27 17.60 -10.19
CA LEU A 69 4.13 16.87 -9.27
C LEU A 69 5.18 16.03 -9.98
N GLU A 70 4.83 15.43 -11.11
CA GLU A 70 5.75 14.64 -11.93
C GLU A 70 6.84 15.54 -12.49
N ALA A 71 6.46 16.67 -13.09
CA ALA A 71 7.42 17.65 -13.60
C ALA A 71 8.34 18.22 -12.50
N LEU A 72 7.79 18.50 -11.30
CA LEU A 72 8.62 18.93 -10.17
C LEU A 72 9.59 17.84 -9.72
N ASN A 73 9.20 16.58 -9.78
CA ASN A 73 10.05 15.45 -9.41
C ASN A 73 11.28 15.35 -10.32
N GLU A 74 11.10 15.55 -11.62
CA GLU A 74 12.21 15.58 -12.58
C GLU A 74 13.23 16.66 -12.23
N VAL A 75 12.76 17.84 -11.85
CA VAL A 75 13.63 18.94 -11.40
C VAL A 75 14.40 18.54 -10.13
N VAL A 76 13.75 17.88 -9.18
CA VAL A 76 14.41 17.42 -7.95
C VAL A 76 15.49 16.38 -8.26
N HIS A 77 15.21 15.41 -9.13
CA HIS A 77 16.22 14.44 -9.61
C HIS A 77 17.42 15.12 -10.24
N TRP A 78 17.18 16.09 -11.13
CA TRP A 78 18.25 16.88 -11.73
C TRP A 78 19.09 17.60 -10.66
N PHE A 79 18.46 18.21 -9.65
CA PHE A 79 19.20 18.84 -8.55
C PHE A 79 20.05 17.85 -7.75
N VAL A 80 19.55 16.63 -7.49
CA VAL A 80 20.30 15.58 -6.79
C VAL A 80 21.55 15.19 -7.57
N GLU A 81 21.42 14.97 -8.89
CA GLU A 81 22.55 14.66 -9.77
C GLU A 81 23.60 15.78 -9.76
N GLN A 82 23.16 17.03 -9.88
CA GLN A 82 24.04 18.19 -9.86
C GLN A 82 24.76 18.34 -8.51
N GLY A 83 24.07 18.12 -7.39
CA GLY A 83 24.66 18.17 -6.06
C GLY A 83 25.70 17.06 -5.84
N ALA A 84 25.39 15.84 -6.28
CA ALA A 84 26.32 14.71 -6.22
C ALA A 84 27.56 14.96 -7.10
N SER A 85 27.36 15.41 -8.34
CA SER A 85 28.44 15.73 -9.28
C SER A 85 29.39 16.79 -8.72
N ARG A 86 28.86 17.87 -8.13
CA ARG A 86 29.67 18.92 -7.48
C ARG A 86 30.42 18.42 -6.26
N ALA A 87 29.82 17.55 -5.45
CA ALA A 87 30.51 16.95 -4.31
C ALA A 87 31.69 16.09 -4.77
N VAL A 88 31.48 15.24 -5.78
CA VAL A 88 32.51 14.38 -6.38
C VAL A 88 33.62 15.20 -7.03
N ALA A 89 33.27 16.24 -7.79
CA ALA A 89 34.25 17.16 -8.42
C ALA A 89 35.15 17.86 -7.39
N ASN A 90 34.65 18.07 -6.17
CA ASN A 90 35.40 18.62 -5.05
C ASN A 90 36.13 17.54 -4.21
N GLY A 91 36.18 16.29 -4.67
CA GLY A 91 36.80 15.17 -3.95
C GLY A 91 36.06 14.72 -2.69
N ARG A 92 34.79 15.11 -2.53
CA ARG A 92 33.97 14.76 -1.36
C ARG A 92 32.98 13.64 -1.69
N LYS A 93 32.76 12.74 -0.73
CA LYS A 93 31.69 11.73 -0.77
C LYS A 93 30.39 12.21 -0.11
N THR A 94 30.41 13.41 0.47
CA THR A 94 29.28 13.99 1.19
C THR A 94 28.80 15.23 0.48
N VAL A 95 27.56 15.19 0.01
CA VAL A 95 26.82 16.34 -0.51
C VAL A 95 26.49 17.28 0.66
N ARG A 96 26.68 18.57 0.47
CA ARG A 96 26.49 19.65 1.44
C ARG A 96 25.53 20.70 0.87
N GLY A 97 25.03 21.60 1.72
CA GLY A 97 24.12 22.66 1.29
C GLY A 97 24.69 23.54 0.17
N HIS A 98 26.00 23.83 0.23
CA HIS A 98 26.68 24.62 -0.80
C HIS A 98 26.83 23.91 -2.15
N ASP A 99 26.60 22.59 -2.21
CA ASP A 99 26.54 21.87 -3.49
C ASP A 99 25.24 22.17 -4.24
N PHE A 100 24.18 22.58 -3.55
CA PHE A 100 22.90 22.96 -4.18
C PHE A 100 22.79 24.46 -4.37
N MET A 101 23.15 25.24 -3.33
CA MET A 101 22.98 26.68 -3.30
C MET A 101 24.20 27.33 -2.64
N VAL A 102 24.87 28.24 -3.36
CA VAL A 102 25.85 29.13 -2.74
C VAL A 102 25.07 30.20 -1.98
N LYS A 103 25.34 30.34 -0.69
CA LYS A 103 24.65 31.29 0.18
C LYS A 103 25.52 32.50 0.44
#